data_AF-A0A9C9YV83-F1
#
_entry.id   AF-A0A9C9YV83-F1
#
_cell.length_a   1.000
_cell.length_b   1.000
_cell.length_c   1.000
_cell.angle_alpha   90.00
_cell.angle_beta   90.00
_cell.angle_gamma   90.00
#
_symmetry.space_group_name_H-M   'P 1'
#
loop_
_entity.id
_entity.type
_entity.pdbx_description
1 polymer ?
#
loop_
_entity_poly.entity_id
_entity_poly.type
_entity_poly.pdbx_seq_one_letter_code
_entity_poly.pdbx_strand_id
1 'polypeptide(L)'
;MSDEFQLSQQLFEDVKDAIQKHDSRARDDIIAAQYMAALIGLALAQQHMAPPKKRELLDQLGGFAGHVLNEVEQQQMPPPPAQDAFGVWRPGDA
;
A
#
# COMPACT_ATOMS: atom_id res chain seq x y z
N MET A 1 19.60 -4.09 -5.56
CA MET A 1 18.68 -3.96 -4.41
C MET A 1 17.65 -2.95 -4.85
N SER A 2 16.45 -3.42 -5.19
CA SER A 2 15.38 -2.54 -5.64
C SER A 2 14.96 -1.70 -4.44
N ASP A 3 14.93 -0.38 -4.57
CA ASP A 3 14.23 0.50 -3.62
C ASP A 3 12.74 0.16 -3.69
N GLU A 4 12.35 -0.92 -3.01
CA GLU A 4 10.96 -1.28 -2.78
C GLU A 4 10.33 -0.10 -2.04
N PHE A 5 9.22 0.40 -2.58
CA PHE A 5 8.51 1.54 -2.03
C PHE A 5 8.02 1.21 -0.61
N GLN A 6 8.82 1.53 0.40
CA GLN A 6 8.43 1.38 1.79
C GLN A 6 7.60 2.61 2.18
N LEU A 7 6.28 2.43 2.16
CA LEU A 7 5.36 3.36 2.78
C LEU A 7 5.66 3.39 4.30
N SER A 8 6.38 4.42 4.73
CA SER A 8 6.56 4.67 6.15
C SER A 8 5.22 5.03 6.76
N GLN A 9 4.82 4.31 7.81
CA GLN A 9 3.61 4.64 8.58
C GLN A 9 3.63 6.11 9.05
N GLN A 10 4.81 6.64 9.38
CA GLN A 10 4.96 8.04 9.76
C GLN A 10 4.57 9.00 8.63
N LEU A 11 4.96 8.70 7.39
CA LEU A 11 4.62 9.53 6.24
C LEU A 11 3.09 9.54 6.00
N PHE A 12 2.45 8.39 6.16
CA PHE A 12 1.00 8.29 6.04
C PHE A 12 0.28 9.16 7.09
N GLU A 13 0.69 9.08 8.35
CA GLU A 13 0.12 9.91 9.43
C GLU A 13 0.39 11.40 9.21
N ASP A 14 1.60 11.79 8.81
CA ASP A 14 1.94 13.20 8.54
C ASP A 14 1.06 13.79 7.43
N VAL A 15 0.82 13.02 6.36
CA VAL A 15 -0.06 13.43 5.26
C VAL A 15 -1.51 13.51 5.72
N LYS A 16 -1.99 12.52 6.50
CA LYS A 16 -3.34 12.52 7.04
C LYS A 16 -3.58 13.73 7.96
N ASP A 17 -2.62 14.06 8.82
CA ASP A 17 -2.67 15.25 9.68
C ASP A 17 -2.68 16.55 8.87
N ALA A 18 -1.91 16.62 7.78
CA ALA A 18 -1.97 17.76 6.87
C ALA A 18 -3.35 17.93 6.24
N ILE A 19 -3.99 16.85 5.79
CA ILE A 19 -5.35 16.87 5.22
C ILE A 19 -6.37 17.31 6.29
N GLN A 20 -6.27 16.78 7.51
CA GLN A 20 -7.18 17.11 8.62
C GLN A 20 -7.17 18.59 9.01
N LYS A 21 -6.04 19.29 8.82
CA LYS A 21 -5.96 20.75 9.04
C LYS A 21 -6.88 21.54 8.08
N HIS A 22 -7.23 20.96 6.93
CA HIS A 22 -8.10 21.59 5.94
C HIS A 22 -9.54 21.07 5.98
N ASP A 23 -9.74 19.81 6.36
CA ASP A 23 -11.07 19.22 6.54
C ASP A 23 -11.10 18.23 7.72
N SER A 24 -11.85 18.57 8.77
CA SER A 24 -12.00 17.73 9.96
C SER A 24 -12.66 16.37 9.69
N ARG A 25 -13.37 16.21 8.56
CA ARG A 25 -13.95 14.93 8.13
C ARG A 25 -12.88 13.92 7.74
N ALA A 26 -11.67 14.37 7.38
CA ALA A 26 -10.53 13.50 7.08
C ALA A 26 -9.93 12.80 8.32
N ARG A 27 -10.57 12.93 9.50
CA ARG A 27 -10.34 12.00 10.62
C ARG A 27 -10.76 10.57 10.29
N ASP A 28 -11.71 10.42 9.38
CA ASP A 28 -12.08 9.14 8.79
C ASP A 28 -11.03 8.73 7.74
N ASP A 29 -10.47 7.55 7.89
CA ASP A 29 -9.36 7.05 7.04
C ASP A 29 -9.78 6.87 5.58
N ILE A 30 -11.05 6.53 5.32
CA ILE A 30 -11.58 6.40 3.96
C ILE A 30 -11.73 7.76 3.31
N ILE A 31 -12.10 8.79 4.07
CA ILE A 31 -12.12 10.18 3.58
C ILE A 31 -10.70 10.67 3.30
N ALA A 32 -9.74 10.41 4.20
CA ALA A 32 -8.34 10.74 3.98
C ALA A 32 -7.77 10.07 2.72
N ALA A 33 -8.07 8.79 2.49
CA ALA A 33 -7.66 8.07 1.29
C ALA A 33 -8.24 8.68 0.00
N GLN A 34 -9.51 9.14 0.02
CA GLN A 34 -10.11 9.86 -1.10
C GLN A 34 -9.36 11.16 -1.42
N TYR A 35 -8.96 11.91 -0.38
CA TYR A 35 -8.13 13.11 -0.57
C TYR A 35 -6.78 12.79 -1.20
N MET A 36 -6.11 11.73 -0.76
CA MET A 36 -4.84 11.28 -1.35
C MET A 36 -5.01 10.92 -2.83
N ALA A 37 -6.07 10.19 -3.19
CA ALA A 37 -6.40 9.89 -4.58
C ALA A 37 -6.68 11.16 -5.41
N ALA A 38 -7.42 12.13 -4.84
CA ALA A 38 -7.68 13.41 -5.50
C ALA A 38 -6.39 14.23 -5.70
N LEU A 39 -5.47 14.20 -4.74
CA LEU A 39 -4.16 14.87 -4.85
C LEU A 39 -3.32 14.28 -5.99
N ILE A 40 -3.39 12.98 -6.24
CA ILE A 40 -2.75 12.36 -7.43
C ILE A 40 -3.32 12.97 -8.71
N GLY A 41 -4.65 13.03 -8.83
CA GLY A 41 -5.31 13.64 -9.98
C GLY A 41 -4.93 15.10 -10.19
N LEU A 42 -4.88 15.88 -9.10
CA LEU A 42 -4.46 17.28 -9.11
C LEU A 42 -2.99 17.43 -9.53
N ALA A 43 -2.09 16.60 -9.00
CA ALA A 43 -0.68 16.62 -9.33
C ALA A 43 -0.43 16.32 -10.82
N LEU A 44 -1.14 15.34 -11.38
CA LEU A 44 -1.08 15.01 -12.82
C LEU A 44 -1.67 16.13 -13.69
N ALA A 45 -2.74 16.78 -13.23
CA ALA A 45 -3.35 17.89 -13.95
C ALA A 45 -2.35 19.03 -14.18
N GLN A 46 -1.46 19.30 -13.22
CA GLN A 46 -0.44 20.35 -13.27
C GLN A 46 0.76 20.02 -14.19
N GLN A 47 0.93 18.77 -14.60
CA GLN A 47 2.06 18.38 -15.47
C GLN A 47 1.87 18.87 -16.91
N HIS A 48 2.96 19.27 -17.56
CA HIS A 48 2.97 19.62 -18.98
C HIS A 48 3.09 18.35 -19.84
N MET A 49 1.97 17.64 -19.99
CA MET A 49 1.90 16.35 -20.71
C MET A 49 0.64 16.29 -21.56
N ALA A 50 0.68 15.51 -22.63
CA ALA A 50 -0.50 15.26 -23.46
C ALA A 50 -1.63 14.57 -22.63
N PRO A 51 -2.91 14.93 -22.82
CA PRO A 51 -4.01 14.38 -22.04
C PRO A 51 -4.08 12.83 -22.00
N PRO A 52 -3.85 12.09 -23.10
CA PRO A 52 -3.88 10.63 -23.07
C PRO A 52 -2.81 10.05 -22.13
N LYS A 53 -1.62 10.66 -22.09
CA LYS A 53 -0.51 10.22 -21.25
C LYS A 53 -0.80 10.45 -19.76
N LYS A 54 -1.52 11.52 -19.42
CA LYS A 54 -1.96 11.75 -18.04
C LYS A 54 -2.95 10.68 -17.57
N ARG A 55 -3.86 10.26 -18.46
CA ARG A 55 -4.83 9.19 -18.15
C ARG A 55 -4.12 7.85 -17.94
N GLU A 56 -3.21 7.50 -18.85
CA GLU A 56 -2.42 6.28 -18.72
C GLU A 56 -1.64 6.22 -17.40
N LEU A 57 -0.99 7.33 -17.01
CA LEU A 57 -0.29 7.42 -15.73
C LEU A 57 -1.22 7.30 -14.53
N LEU A 58 -2.41 7.90 -14.58
CA LEU A 58 -3.40 7.76 -13.51
C LEU A 58 -3.81 6.29 -13.34
N ASP A 59 -4.05 5.58 -14.43
CA ASP A 59 -4.42 4.17 -14.41
C ASP A 59 -3.29 3.29 -13.85
N GLN A 60 -2.04 3.57 -14.24
CA GLN A 60 -0.84 2.91 -13.69
C GLN A 60 -0.70 3.14 -12.18
N LEU A 61 -0.93 4.37 -11.70
CA LEU A 61 -0.88 4.69 -10.26
C LEU A 61 -2.01 4.00 -9.48
N GLY A 62 -3.19 3.87 -10.08
CA GLY A 62 -4.29 3.07 -9.51
C GLY A 62 -3.92 1.59 -9.39
N GLY A 63 -3.31 1.02 -10.42
CA GLY A 63 -2.78 -0.34 -10.38
C GLY A 63 -1.71 -0.53 -9.30
N PHE A 64 -0.78 0.42 -9.19
CA PHE A 64 0.24 0.42 -8.16
C PHE A 64 -0.36 0.46 -6.74
N ALA A 65 -1.35 1.33 -6.49
CA ALA A 65 -2.04 1.37 -5.20
C ALA A 65 -2.71 0.04 -4.85
N GLY A 66 -3.27 -0.66 -5.84
CA GLY A 66 -3.82 -2.01 -5.67
C GLY A 66 -2.76 -3.06 -5.31
N HIS A 67 -1.57 -2.99 -5.90
CA HIS A 67 -0.46 -3.87 -5.52
C HIS A 67 -0.01 -3.64 -4.07
N VAL A 68 0.14 -2.39 -3.64
CA VAL A 68 0.50 -2.05 -2.26
C VAL A 68 -0.54 -2.58 -1.27
N LEU A 69 -1.83 -2.45 -1.57
CA LEU A 69 -2.91 -3.01 -0.73
C LEU A 69 -2.72 -4.53 -0.56
N ASN A 70 -2.55 -5.26 -1.66
CA ASN A 70 -2.36 -6.70 -1.64
C ASN A 70 -1.13 -7.12 -0.83
N GLU A 71 -0.01 -6.38 -0.95
CA GLU A 71 1.21 -6.65 -0.19
C GLU A 71 1.01 -6.47 1.32
N VAL A 72 0.35 -5.37 1.71
CA VAL A 72 0.06 -5.09 3.13
C VAL A 72 -0.88 -6.14 3.71
N GLU A 73 -1.91 -6.57 2.98
CA GLU A 73 -2.83 -7.63 3.42
C GLU A 73 -2.13 -8.99 3.56
N GLN A 74 -1.20 -9.32 2.64
CA GLN A 74 -0.41 -10.54 2.71
C GLN A 74 0.56 -10.55 3.90
N GLN A 75 1.16 -9.41 4.25
CA GLN A 75 2.02 -9.29 5.43
C GLN A 75 1.25 -9.44 6.75
N GLN A 76 -0.06 -9.17 6.74
CA GLN A 76 -0.93 -9.30 7.92
C GLN A 76 -1.46 -10.73 8.11
N MET A 77 -1.28 -11.63 7.15
CA MET A 77 -1.66 -13.03 7.32
C MET A 77 -0.69 -13.72 8.31
N PRO A 78 -1.20 -14.35 9.39
CA PRO A 78 -0.35 -15.11 10.29
C PRO A 78 0.33 -16.26 9.53
N PRO A 79 1.62 -16.57 9.81
CA PRO A 79 2.28 -17.69 9.17
C PRO A 79 1.49 -18.99 9.44
N PRO A 80 1.38 -19.89 8.45
CA PRO A 80 0.70 -21.16 8.66
C PRO A 80 1.34 -21.87 9.87
N PRO A 81 0.52 -22.50 10.74
CA PRO A 81 1.06 -23.19 11.91
C PRO A 81 2.13 -24.17 11.45
N ALA A 82 3.31 -24.09 12.06
CA ALA A 82 4.38 -25.03 11.82
C ALA A 82 3.81 -26.43 12.05
N GLN A 83 3.71 -27.22 10.97
CA GLN A 83 3.43 -28.64 11.11
C GLN A 83 4.68 -29.23 11.73
N ASP A 84 4.65 -29.44 13.05
CA ASP A 84 5.61 -30.28 13.75
C ASP A 84 5.70 -31.59 12.97
N ALA A 85 6.81 -31.80 12.27
CA ALA A 85 7.14 -33.05 11.63
C ALA A 85 7.39 -34.10 12.74
N PHE A 86 6.30 -34.63 13.31
CA PHE A 86 6.30 -35.83 14.12
C PHE A 86 6.71 -37.00 13.22
N GLY A 87 8.00 -37.29 13.16
CA GLY A 87 8.50 -38.46 12.46
C GLY A 87 9.93 -38.37 11.94
N VAL A 88 10.90 -37.98 12.78
CA VAL A 88 12.29 -38.38 12.50
C VAL A 88 12.39 -39.88 12.79
N TRP A 89 12.14 -40.72 11.78
CA TRP A 89 12.49 -42.13 11.85
C TRP A 89 14.01 -42.24 11.86
N ARG A 90 14.60 -42.85 12.91
CA ARG A 90 16.01 -43.24 12.93
C ARG A 90 16.08 -44.77 12.71
N PRO A 91 16.57 -45.26 11.57
CA PRO A 91 16.88 -46.68 11.42
C PRO A 91 18.04 -47.06 12.34
N GLY A 92 17.87 -48.03 13.25
CA GLY A 92 19.03 -48.60 13.95
C GLY A 92 18.81 -49.40 15.24
N ASP A 93 17.65 -49.34 15.90
CA ASP A 93 17.40 -50.12 17.13
C ASP A 93 16.62 -51.41 16.82
N ALA A 94 17.34 -52.43 16.36
CA ALA A 94 17.00 -53.86 16.47
C ALA A 94 18.25 -54.73 16.27
#